data_AF-A0A1H0B2S9-F1
#
_entry.id   AF-A0A1H0B2S9-F1
#
_cell.length_a   1.000
_cell.length_b   1.000
_cell.length_c   1.000
_cell.angle_alpha   90.00
_cell.angle_beta   90.00
_cell.angle_gamma   90.00
#
_symmetry.space_group_name_H-M   'P 1'
#
loop_
_entity.id
_entity.type
_entity.pdbx_description
1 polymer ?
#
loop_
_entity_poly.entity_id
_entity_poly.type
_entity_poly.pdbx_seq_one_letter_code
_entity_poly.pdbx_strand_id
1 'polypeptide(L)'
;MTPRSGEHSRLNGCPVSLDHYNLFADTAILRIDPDELRFEFTEYAGGNAWIFQSGVSILVEKILDCAFDQRQSFVLDGTLSNIDVARRNVERSLGKGRFVQILYVYQNPLLAWEFVKAREEAEGRRIRPEHFVDQYFAARDVVNALKLEYGSDVHVDLLLKHIDNSGRLYKAGVDKIDYHIPERHTRTDLMAQLGLGSGAHS
;
A
#
# COMPACT_ATOMS: atom_id res chain seq x y z
N MET A 1 32.00 8.52 46.10
CA MET A 1 33.07 7.60 45.66
C MET A 1 32.44 6.68 44.61
N THR A 2 33.01 6.72 43.42
CA THR A 2 32.62 6.20 42.10
C THR A 2 31.80 4.90 42.00
N PRO A 3 30.85 4.82 41.04
CA PRO A 3 30.30 3.55 40.53
C PRO A 3 31.21 2.96 39.43
N ARG A 4 31.27 1.62 39.32
CA ARG A 4 31.89 0.93 38.17
C ARG A 4 30.82 0.43 37.19
N SER A 5 30.88 1.05 36.02
CA SER A 5 30.55 0.60 34.66
C SER A 5 30.15 -0.86 34.42
N GLY A 6 29.10 -1.01 33.60
CA GLY A 6 28.80 -2.17 32.77
C GLY A 6 27.81 -1.79 31.68
N GLU A 7 28.32 -1.20 30.59
CA GLU A 7 27.61 -0.96 29.33
C GLU A 7 27.30 -2.26 28.58
N HIS A 8 26.13 -2.29 27.93
CA HIS A 8 25.76 -2.96 26.64
C HIS A 8 24.24 -3.16 26.67
N SER A 9 23.42 -2.80 25.69
CA SER A 9 23.63 -2.36 24.32
C SER A 9 22.34 -1.64 23.89
N ARG A 10 22.48 -0.50 23.19
CA ARG A 10 21.36 0.22 22.58
C ARG A 10 20.92 -0.55 21.34
N LEU A 11 19.74 -1.17 21.38
CA LEU A 11 19.02 -1.50 20.15
C LEU A 11 18.05 -0.36 19.86
N ASN A 12 18.56 0.60 19.06
CA ASN A 12 17.74 1.57 18.36
C ASN A 12 16.94 0.82 17.28
N GLY A 13 15.80 0.28 17.66
CA GLY A 13 14.74 -0.05 16.71
C GLY A 13 14.15 1.27 16.20
N CYS A 14 14.33 1.55 14.91
CA CYS A 14 13.67 2.65 14.22
C CYS A 14 12.15 2.50 14.41
N PRO A 15 11.44 3.41 15.10
CA PRO A 15 10.00 3.37 15.11
C PRO A 15 9.56 3.96 13.78
N VAL A 16 9.14 3.09 12.85
CA VAL A 16 8.44 3.56 11.65
C VAL A 16 7.20 4.30 12.16
N SER A 17 7.24 5.62 12.01
CA SER A 17 6.35 6.55 12.68
C SER A 17 4.88 6.33 12.28
N LEU A 18 4.11 6.01 13.32
CA LEU A 18 2.65 5.94 13.43
C LEU A 18 1.96 7.31 13.25
N ASP A 19 2.62 8.32 12.68
CA ASP A 19 2.18 9.72 12.80
C ASP A 19 1.26 10.18 11.66
N HIS A 20 0.51 9.29 11.01
CA HIS A 20 -0.54 9.69 10.05
C HIS A 20 -1.95 9.34 10.54
N TYR A 21 -2.07 8.67 11.70
CA TYR A 21 -3.35 8.30 12.30
C TYR A 21 -4.05 9.46 13.05
N ASN A 22 -3.38 10.60 13.25
CA ASN A 22 -3.91 11.71 14.04
C ASN A 22 -4.97 12.58 13.35
N LEU A 23 -5.40 12.26 12.13
CA LEU A 23 -6.54 12.97 11.52
C LEU A 23 -7.90 12.52 12.11
N PHE A 24 -7.92 11.39 12.83
CA PHE A 24 -9.15 10.74 13.31
C PHE A 24 -9.05 10.20 14.74
N ALA A 25 -8.21 10.79 15.59
CA ALA A 25 -7.87 10.27 16.92
C ALA A 25 -9.07 9.95 17.83
N ASP A 26 -10.23 10.58 17.61
CA ASP A 26 -11.47 10.35 18.38
C ASP A 26 -12.52 9.47 17.67
N THR A 27 -12.22 8.96 16.47
CA THR A 27 -13.12 8.07 15.71
C THR A 27 -12.44 6.71 15.60
N ALA A 28 -13.07 5.66 16.12
CA ALA A 28 -12.62 4.29 15.88
C ALA A 28 -12.74 4.04 14.38
N ILE A 29 -11.64 4.14 13.62
CA ILE A 29 -11.59 3.82 12.21
C ILE A 29 -11.17 2.36 12.06
N LEU A 30 -11.98 1.59 11.33
CA LEU A 30 -11.65 0.21 11.03
C LEU A 30 -10.54 0.16 9.98
N ARG A 31 -9.36 -0.33 10.34
CA ARG A 31 -8.33 -0.67 9.34
C ARG A 31 -8.61 -2.06 8.78
N ILE A 32 -8.61 -2.18 7.47
CA ILE A 32 -8.79 -3.44 6.74
C ILE A 32 -7.52 -3.66 5.92
N ASP A 33 -6.70 -4.62 6.32
CA ASP A 33 -5.47 -5.00 5.64
C ASP A 33 -5.60 -6.45 5.12
N PRO A 34 -5.71 -6.67 3.80
CA PRO A 34 -5.82 -8.01 3.23
C PRO A 34 -4.66 -8.94 3.60
N ASP A 35 -3.47 -8.39 3.88
CA ASP A 35 -2.31 -9.20 4.24
C ASP A 35 -2.41 -9.74 5.67
N GLU A 36 -3.04 -9.02 6.59
CA GLU A 36 -3.30 -9.50 7.95
C GLU A 36 -4.37 -10.61 7.98
N LEU A 37 -5.36 -10.52 7.11
CA LEU A 37 -6.43 -11.52 7.01
C LEU A 37 -5.93 -12.89 6.54
N ARG A 38 -4.68 -12.99 6.06
CA ARG A 38 -4.07 -14.27 5.69
C ARG A 38 -3.78 -15.15 6.90
N PHE A 39 -3.55 -14.56 8.07
CA PHE A 39 -3.28 -15.29 9.30
C PHE A 39 -4.52 -15.99 9.87
N GLU A 40 -5.72 -15.69 9.34
CA GLU A 40 -6.95 -16.41 9.66
C GLU A 40 -7.00 -17.83 9.07
N PHE A 41 -6.14 -18.13 8.09
CA PHE A 41 -6.06 -19.46 7.48
C PHE A 41 -4.97 -20.28 8.16
N THR A 42 -5.35 -21.41 8.78
CA THR A 42 -4.43 -22.26 9.55
C THR A 42 -3.29 -22.82 8.69
N GLU A 43 -3.55 -23.04 7.40
CA GLU A 43 -2.58 -23.57 6.43
C GLU A 43 -1.68 -22.48 5.80
N TYR A 44 -1.84 -21.21 6.19
CA TYR A 44 -0.99 -20.14 5.69
C TYR A 44 0.41 -20.17 6.29
N ALA A 45 1.43 -20.17 5.43
CA ALA A 45 2.84 -20.27 5.81
C ALA A 45 3.73 -19.23 5.10
N GLY A 46 3.16 -18.09 4.67
CA GLY A 46 3.89 -17.05 3.93
C GLY A 46 4.08 -17.39 2.45
N GLY A 47 4.89 -18.41 2.16
CA GLY A 47 5.31 -18.78 0.79
C GLY A 47 4.18 -19.30 -0.11
N ASN A 48 3.06 -19.69 0.49
CA ASN A 48 1.84 -20.15 -0.18
C ASN A 48 0.75 -19.06 -0.24
N ALA A 49 1.09 -17.78 -0.05
CA ALA A 49 0.15 -16.66 -0.09
C ALA A 49 -0.77 -16.64 -1.31
N TRP A 50 -0.30 -17.10 -2.47
CA TRP A 50 -1.10 -17.15 -3.69
C TRP A 50 -2.35 -18.04 -3.57
N ILE A 51 -2.32 -19.10 -2.73
CA ILE A 51 -3.45 -20.02 -2.51
C ILE A 51 -4.63 -19.29 -1.85
N PHE A 52 -4.32 -18.41 -0.91
CA PHE A 52 -5.32 -17.78 -0.05
C PHE A 52 -5.85 -16.46 -0.62
N GLN A 53 -5.36 -16.00 -1.77
CA GLN A 53 -5.77 -14.72 -2.35
C GLN A 53 -7.28 -14.61 -2.52
N SER A 54 -7.93 -15.64 -3.08
CA SER A 54 -9.39 -15.65 -3.26
C SER A 54 -10.14 -15.67 -1.92
N GLY A 55 -9.64 -16.44 -0.95
CA GLY A 55 -10.23 -16.50 0.40
C GLY A 55 -10.15 -15.14 1.11
N VAL A 56 -9.00 -14.49 1.05
CA VAL A 56 -8.80 -13.14 1.58
C VAL A 56 -9.73 -12.14 0.89
N SER A 57 -9.89 -12.20 -0.43
CA SER A 57 -10.82 -11.30 -1.14
C SER A 57 -12.25 -11.43 -0.62
N ILE A 58 -12.72 -12.65 -0.32
CA ILE A 58 -14.04 -12.89 0.26
C ILE A 58 -14.13 -12.27 1.67
N LEU A 59 -13.10 -12.45 2.51
CA LEU A 59 -13.06 -11.87 3.85
C LEU A 59 -13.13 -10.33 3.79
N VAL A 60 -12.31 -9.71 2.94
CA VAL A 60 -12.33 -8.25 2.73
C VAL A 60 -13.70 -7.78 2.29
N GLU A 61 -14.33 -8.44 1.31
CA GLU A 61 -15.67 -8.08 0.84
C GLU A 61 -16.71 -8.15 1.97
N LYS A 62 -16.66 -9.20 2.81
CA LYS A 62 -17.58 -9.34 3.95
C LYS A 62 -17.34 -8.31 5.04
N ILE A 63 -16.09 -7.98 5.35
CA ILE A 63 -15.77 -6.92 6.30
C ILE A 63 -16.29 -5.57 5.77
N LEU A 64 -16.11 -5.31 4.47
CA LEU A 64 -16.66 -4.11 3.84
C LEU A 64 -18.19 -4.08 3.90
N ASP A 65 -18.88 -5.18 3.59
CA ASP A 65 -20.34 -5.30 3.73
C ASP A 65 -20.78 -4.88 5.13
N CYS A 66 -20.18 -5.46 6.18
CA CYS A 66 -20.47 -5.11 7.56
C CYS A 66 -20.17 -3.63 7.87
N ALA A 67 -19.04 -3.10 7.40
CA ALA A 67 -18.67 -1.71 7.62
C ALA A 67 -19.64 -0.73 6.94
N PHE A 68 -20.19 -1.09 5.78
CA PHE A 68 -21.23 -0.31 5.11
C PHE A 68 -22.56 -0.35 5.86
N ASP A 69 -22.98 -1.53 6.31
CA ASP A 69 -24.25 -1.70 7.03
C ASP A 69 -24.25 -1.00 8.38
N GLN A 70 -23.11 -1.04 9.09
CA GLN A 70 -22.93 -0.39 10.39
C GLN A 70 -22.57 1.10 10.30
N ARG A 71 -22.43 1.65 9.08
CA ARG A 71 -21.94 3.03 8.84
C ARG A 71 -20.58 3.31 9.48
N GLN A 72 -19.74 2.29 9.58
CA GLN A 72 -18.42 2.34 10.19
C GLN A 72 -17.39 2.92 9.23
N SER A 73 -16.71 4.01 9.60
CA SER A 73 -15.56 4.55 8.87
C SER A 73 -14.42 3.54 8.80
N PHE A 74 -13.79 3.40 7.63
CA PHE A 74 -12.72 2.42 7.43
C PHE A 74 -11.60 2.96 6.55
N VAL A 75 -10.42 2.34 6.68
CA VAL A 75 -9.28 2.48 5.78
C VAL A 75 -9.00 1.12 5.19
N LEU A 76 -9.05 1.01 3.86
CA LEU A 76 -8.65 -0.20 3.14
C LEU A 76 -7.17 -0.05 2.73
N ASP A 77 -6.30 -0.76 3.43
CA ASP A 77 -4.85 -0.74 3.23
C ASP A 77 -4.47 -1.76 2.16
N GLY A 78 -4.35 -1.31 0.92
CA GLY A 78 -4.05 -2.19 -0.20
C GLY A 78 -3.45 -1.44 -1.39
N THR A 79 -2.94 -2.19 -2.35
CA THR A 79 -2.20 -1.62 -3.50
C THR A 79 -3.09 -0.88 -4.50
N LEU A 80 -4.43 -1.04 -4.42
CA LEU A 80 -5.40 -0.41 -5.33
C LEU A 80 -5.08 -0.62 -6.82
N SER A 81 -4.68 -1.83 -7.20
CA SER A 81 -4.17 -2.14 -8.56
C SER A 81 -5.21 -2.75 -9.52
N ASN A 82 -6.44 -3.00 -9.06
CA ASN A 82 -7.52 -3.55 -9.89
C ASN A 82 -8.64 -2.51 -10.02
N ILE A 83 -8.83 -2.00 -11.24
CA ILE A 83 -9.81 -0.93 -11.51
C ILE A 83 -11.24 -1.37 -11.20
N ASP A 84 -11.64 -2.60 -11.52
CA ASP A 84 -13.03 -3.04 -11.34
C ASP A 84 -13.38 -3.17 -9.86
N VAL A 85 -12.46 -3.71 -9.05
CA VAL A 85 -12.61 -3.78 -7.59
C VAL A 85 -12.63 -2.37 -6.99
N ALA A 86 -11.72 -1.50 -7.42
CA ALA A 86 -11.62 -0.14 -6.91
C ALA A 86 -12.88 0.67 -7.24
N ARG A 87 -13.33 0.63 -8.50
CA ARG A 87 -14.56 1.26 -8.98
C ARG A 87 -15.76 0.82 -8.16
N ARG A 88 -15.97 -0.49 -8.03
CA ARG A 88 -17.06 -1.07 -7.24
C ARG A 88 -17.04 -0.58 -5.79
N ASN A 89 -15.86 -0.48 -5.16
CA ASN A 89 -15.75 0.02 -3.78
C ASN A 89 -16.05 1.53 -3.67
N VAL A 90 -15.64 2.33 -4.65
CA VAL A 90 -15.97 3.76 -4.74
C VAL A 90 -17.48 3.94 -4.92
N GLU A 91 -18.08 3.27 -5.90
CA GLU A 91 -19.53 3.36 -6.18
C GLU A 91 -20.37 2.99 -4.96
N ARG A 92 -20.02 1.90 -4.27
CA ARG A 92 -20.69 1.47 -3.04
C ARG A 92 -20.59 2.52 -1.94
N SER A 93 -19.44 3.18 -1.83
CA SER A 93 -19.21 4.21 -0.82
C SER A 93 -20.00 5.48 -1.12
N LEU A 94 -19.93 5.97 -2.35
CA LEU A 94 -20.67 7.14 -2.82
C LEU A 94 -22.18 6.91 -2.76
N GLY A 95 -22.66 5.72 -3.16
CA GLY A 95 -24.07 5.34 -3.07
C GLY A 95 -24.63 5.30 -1.65
N LYS A 96 -23.77 5.26 -0.63
CA LYS A 96 -24.13 5.37 0.79
C LYS A 96 -23.89 6.79 1.36
N GLY A 97 -23.59 7.78 0.50
CA GLY A 97 -23.33 9.16 0.88
C GLY A 97 -22.03 9.34 1.68
N ARG A 98 -21.05 8.45 1.50
CA ARG A 98 -19.79 8.47 2.23
C ARG A 98 -18.76 9.32 1.48
N PHE A 99 -17.93 10.02 2.23
CA PHE A 99 -16.73 10.67 1.72
C PHE A 99 -15.70 9.61 1.30
N VAL A 100 -15.16 9.73 0.09
CA VAL A 100 -14.15 8.83 -0.46
C VAL A 100 -12.84 9.60 -0.65
N GLN A 101 -11.79 9.10 0.02
CA GLN A 101 -10.44 9.64 -0.06
C GLN A 101 -9.44 8.54 -0.35
N ILE A 102 -8.56 8.80 -1.31
CA ILE A 102 -7.45 7.95 -1.67
C ILE A 102 -6.17 8.66 -1.22
N LEU A 103 -5.46 8.05 -0.28
CA LEU A 103 -4.11 8.46 0.06
C LEU A 103 -3.11 7.65 -0.77
N TYR A 104 -2.63 8.22 -1.87
CA TYR A 104 -1.63 7.59 -2.72
C TYR A 104 -0.23 7.80 -2.16
N VAL A 105 0.43 6.72 -1.78
CA VAL A 105 1.79 6.75 -1.22
C VAL A 105 2.79 6.40 -2.31
N TYR A 106 3.60 7.37 -2.70
CA TYR A 106 4.69 7.17 -3.64
C TYR A 106 6.01 6.86 -2.92
N GLN A 107 6.68 5.82 -3.39
CA GLN A 107 8.03 5.42 -3.02
C GLN A 107 8.82 5.16 -4.30
N ASN A 108 10.09 5.56 -4.34
CA ASN A 108 10.97 5.17 -5.45
C ASN A 108 10.93 3.64 -5.63
N PRO A 109 10.71 3.12 -6.86
CA PRO A 109 10.42 1.71 -7.08
C PRO A 109 11.59 0.77 -6.73
N LEU A 110 12.84 1.23 -6.88
CA LEU A 110 14.01 0.43 -6.50
C LEU A 110 14.08 0.28 -4.97
N LEU A 111 13.87 1.38 -4.24
CA LEU A 111 13.85 1.33 -2.78
C LEU A 111 12.62 0.56 -2.26
N ALA A 112 11.46 0.69 -2.91
CA ALA A 112 10.28 -0.12 -2.60
C ALA A 112 10.54 -1.61 -2.78
N TRP A 113 11.28 -2.00 -3.82
CA TRP A 113 11.68 -3.38 -4.05
C TRP A 113 12.61 -3.92 -2.96
N GLU A 114 13.56 -3.12 -2.47
CA GLU A 114 14.40 -3.51 -1.33
C GLU A 114 13.56 -3.83 -0.07
N PHE A 115 12.51 -3.04 0.19
CA PHE A 115 11.58 -3.34 1.29
C PHE A 115 10.78 -4.62 1.06
N VAL A 116 10.36 -4.89 -0.19
CA VAL A 116 9.69 -6.15 -0.53
C VAL A 116 10.60 -7.35 -0.26
N LYS A 117 11.87 -7.29 -0.67
CA LYS A 117 12.86 -8.35 -0.40
C LYS A 117 13.10 -8.54 1.10
N ALA A 118 13.24 -7.45 1.86
CA ALA A 118 13.41 -7.53 3.31
C ALA A 118 12.20 -8.17 4.01
N ARG A 119 10.97 -7.88 3.54
CA ARG A 119 9.75 -8.53 4.03
C ARG A 119 9.67 -9.99 3.62
N GLU A 120 10.10 -10.35 2.42
CA GLU A 120 10.17 -11.75 2.00
C GLU A 120 11.09 -12.57 2.91
N GLU A 121 12.24 -12.01 3.30
CA GLU A 121 13.17 -12.65 4.24
C GLU A 121 12.57 -12.81 5.66
N ALA A 122 11.83 -11.82 6.14
CA ALA A 122 11.23 -11.83 7.48
C ALA A 122 9.92 -12.65 7.57
N GLU A 123 9.08 -12.60 6.54
CA GLU A 123 7.68 -13.10 6.55
C GLU A 123 7.49 -14.32 5.63
N GLY A 124 8.47 -14.67 4.80
CA GLY A 124 8.41 -15.79 3.86
C GLY A 124 7.47 -15.57 2.66
N ARG A 125 6.90 -14.38 2.51
CA ARG A 125 5.99 -14.04 1.41
C ARG A 125 6.78 -13.71 0.15
N ARG A 126 6.88 -14.68 -0.76
CA ARG A 126 7.52 -14.48 -2.05
C ARG A 126 6.66 -13.65 -3.01
N ILE A 127 7.16 -12.47 -3.39
CA ILE A 127 6.58 -11.64 -4.44
C ILE A 127 7.46 -11.75 -5.67
N ARG A 128 6.88 -12.10 -6.81
CA ARG A 128 7.63 -12.15 -8.06
C ARG A 128 7.87 -10.71 -8.56
N PRO A 129 9.06 -10.38 -9.10
CA PRO A 129 9.34 -9.00 -9.52
C PRO A 129 8.40 -8.51 -10.62
N GLU A 130 7.90 -9.39 -11.48
CA GLU A 130 6.88 -9.06 -12.51
C GLU A 130 5.60 -8.54 -11.84
N HIS A 131 5.11 -9.23 -10.81
CA HIS A 131 3.92 -8.82 -10.08
C HIS A 131 4.13 -7.49 -9.36
N PHE A 132 5.32 -7.24 -8.82
CA PHE A 132 5.65 -5.95 -8.23
C PHE A 132 5.60 -4.82 -9.25
N VAL A 133 6.22 -5.00 -10.42
CA VAL A 133 6.18 -3.99 -11.50
C VAL A 133 4.75 -3.74 -11.95
N ASP A 134 3.98 -4.80 -12.17
CA ASP A 134 2.58 -4.67 -12.59
C ASP A 134 1.75 -3.88 -11.58
N GLN A 135 1.88 -4.22 -10.30
CA GLN A 135 1.17 -3.54 -9.21
C GLN A 135 1.60 -2.07 -9.07
N TYR A 136 2.90 -1.78 -9.19
CA TYR A 136 3.44 -0.42 -9.10
C TYR A 136 2.80 0.52 -10.12
N PHE A 137 2.77 0.11 -11.40
CA PHE A 137 2.17 0.94 -12.45
C PHE A 137 0.64 0.93 -12.40
N ALA A 138 0.03 -0.24 -12.15
CA ALA A 138 -1.43 -0.35 -12.12
C ALA A 138 -2.06 0.49 -11.01
N ALA A 139 -1.44 0.60 -9.82
CA ALA A 139 -1.92 1.45 -8.74
C ALA A 139 -2.06 2.91 -9.19
N ARG A 140 -1.05 3.43 -9.89
CA ARG A 140 -1.04 4.78 -10.44
C ARG A 140 -2.12 4.97 -11.50
N ASP A 141 -2.25 4.03 -12.43
CA ASP A 141 -3.25 4.06 -13.49
C ASP A 141 -4.67 4.06 -12.92
N VAL A 142 -4.94 3.25 -11.91
CA VAL A 142 -6.24 3.17 -11.23
C VAL A 142 -6.58 4.48 -10.52
N VAL A 143 -5.64 5.08 -9.77
CA VAL A 143 -5.90 6.37 -9.09
C VAL A 143 -6.25 7.46 -10.08
N ASN A 144 -5.49 7.58 -11.17
CA ASN A 144 -5.77 8.56 -12.22
C ASN A 144 -7.13 8.29 -12.88
N ALA A 145 -7.46 7.02 -13.16
CA ALA A 145 -8.75 6.65 -13.75
C ALA A 145 -9.93 7.01 -12.83
N LEU A 146 -9.85 6.69 -11.53
CA LEU A 146 -10.89 7.03 -10.56
C LEU A 146 -11.05 8.55 -10.41
N LYS A 147 -9.95 9.30 -10.36
CA LYS A 147 -10.03 10.77 -10.25
C LYS A 147 -10.66 11.40 -11.49
N LEU A 148 -10.35 10.87 -12.68
CA LEU A 148 -10.98 11.29 -13.93
C LEU A 148 -12.47 10.94 -13.99
N GLU A 149 -12.83 9.73 -13.55
CA GLU A 149 -14.19 9.19 -13.60
C GLU A 149 -15.14 9.88 -12.61
N TYR A 150 -14.68 10.16 -11.39
CA TYR A 150 -15.53 10.66 -10.30
C TYR A 150 -15.27 12.14 -9.93
N GLY A 151 -14.25 12.78 -10.49
CA GLY A 151 -14.01 14.23 -10.33
C GLY A 151 -13.91 14.67 -8.87
N SER A 152 -14.83 15.52 -8.43
CA SER A 152 -14.88 16.04 -7.05
C SER A 152 -15.40 15.06 -6.01
N ASP A 153 -16.07 13.98 -6.44
CA ASP A 153 -16.65 12.99 -5.51
C ASP A 153 -15.57 12.08 -4.89
N VAL A 154 -14.41 11.97 -5.55
CA VAL A 154 -13.24 11.24 -5.04
C VAL A 154 -12.08 12.20 -4.79
N HIS A 155 -11.62 12.22 -3.54
CA HIS A 155 -10.48 13.03 -3.11
C HIS A 155 -9.21 12.20 -3.21
N VAL A 156 -8.12 12.81 -3.71
CA VAL A 156 -6.83 12.14 -3.85
C VAL A 156 -5.78 13.01 -3.19
N ASP A 157 -5.07 12.45 -2.23
CA ASP A 157 -3.90 13.06 -1.62
C ASP A 157 -2.66 12.23 -1.96
N LEU A 158 -1.53 12.91 -2.08
CA LEU A 158 -0.26 12.30 -2.43
C LEU A 158 0.72 12.43 -1.26
N LEU A 159 1.29 11.30 -0.84
CA LEU A 159 2.38 11.22 0.12
C LEU A 159 3.65 10.74 -0.58
N LEU A 160 4.63 11.62 -0.73
CA LEU A 160 5.94 11.33 -1.30
C LEU A 160 6.92 10.98 -0.17
N LYS A 161 7.46 9.75 -0.18
CA LYS A 161 8.52 9.33 0.74
C LYS A 161 9.89 9.62 0.11
N HIS A 162 10.69 10.47 0.78
CA HIS A 162 12.03 10.79 0.31
C HIS A 162 13.02 9.63 0.50
N ILE A 163 13.99 9.52 -0.41
CA ILE A 163 15.01 8.43 -0.44
C ILE A 163 16.05 8.60 0.67
N ASP A 164 16.30 9.83 1.12
CA ASP A 164 17.33 10.21 2.09
C ASP A 164 16.83 10.28 3.53
N ASN A 165 15.62 9.78 3.80
CA ASN A 165 14.97 9.82 5.12
C ASN A 165 14.79 11.25 5.68
N SER A 166 14.91 12.29 4.84
CA SER A 166 14.89 13.71 5.25
C SER A 166 13.49 14.29 5.47
N GLY A 167 12.43 13.55 5.13
CA GLY A 167 11.05 13.94 5.39
C GLY A 167 10.03 13.19 4.53
N ARG A 168 8.74 13.42 4.81
CA ARG A 168 7.61 13.03 3.95
C ARG A 168 7.02 14.32 3.37
N LEU A 169 6.81 14.38 2.06
CA LEU A 169 6.12 15.49 1.43
C LEU A 169 4.66 15.11 1.17
N TYR A 170 3.75 15.82 1.82
CA TYR A 170 2.31 15.63 1.67
C TYR A 170 1.72 16.69 0.75
N LYS A 171 0.85 16.28 -0.17
CA LYS A 171 0.08 17.17 -1.06
C LYS A 171 -1.39 16.78 -1.00
N ALA A 172 -2.23 17.69 -0.54
CA ALA A 172 -3.67 17.50 -0.49
C ALA A 172 -4.33 17.86 -1.83
N GLY A 173 -5.44 17.18 -2.15
CA GLY A 173 -6.36 17.57 -3.23
C GLY A 173 -5.72 17.57 -4.61
N VAL A 174 -4.96 16.52 -4.93
CA VAL A 174 -4.25 16.39 -6.20
C VAL A 174 -5.21 15.94 -7.30
N ASP A 175 -5.31 16.74 -8.36
CA ASP A 175 -6.11 16.37 -9.55
C ASP A 175 -5.40 15.33 -10.42
N LYS A 176 -4.07 15.41 -10.51
CA LYS A 176 -3.25 14.45 -11.26
C LYS A 176 -1.94 14.16 -10.54
N ILE A 177 -1.82 12.95 -10.00
CA ILE A 177 -0.63 12.52 -9.24
C ILE A 177 0.64 12.55 -10.09
N ASP A 178 0.50 12.37 -11.40
CA ASP A 178 1.59 12.40 -12.37
C ASP A 178 2.40 13.69 -12.38
N TYR A 179 1.78 14.83 -12.06
CA TYR A 179 2.48 16.13 -12.04
C TYR A 179 3.37 16.33 -10.82
N HIS A 180 3.34 15.40 -9.88
CA HIS A 180 4.04 15.51 -8.61
C HIS A 180 4.98 14.35 -8.35
N ILE A 181 4.91 13.30 -9.17
CA ILE A 181 5.79 12.15 -9.09
C ILE A 181 6.91 12.35 -10.11
N PRO A 182 8.19 12.38 -9.68
CA PRO A 182 9.32 12.37 -10.60
C PRO A 182 9.47 10.96 -11.19
N GLU A 183 8.52 10.52 -12.02
CA GLU A 183 8.57 9.20 -12.63
C GLU A 183 9.64 9.19 -13.71
N ARG A 184 10.66 8.35 -13.52
CA ARG A 184 11.80 8.19 -14.43
C ARG A 184 11.93 6.77 -14.99
N HIS A 185 11.00 5.88 -14.63
CA HIS A 185 11.07 4.47 -14.99
C HIS A 185 9.91 4.10 -15.91
N THR A 186 10.22 3.48 -17.05
CA THR A 186 9.21 2.73 -17.81
C THR A 186 9.07 1.32 -17.22
N ARG A 187 7.98 0.61 -17.55
CA ARG A 187 7.81 -0.81 -17.18
C ARG A 187 9.03 -1.63 -17.59
N THR A 188 9.50 -1.45 -18.82
CA THR A 188 10.67 -2.16 -19.37
C THR A 188 11.95 -1.83 -18.59
N ASP A 189 12.21 -0.55 -18.31
CA ASP A 189 13.42 -0.14 -17.58
C ASP A 189 13.42 -0.68 -16.16
N LEU A 190 12.27 -0.65 -15.49
CA LEU A 190 12.14 -1.18 -14.13
C LEU A 190 12.34 -2.70 -14.12
N MET A 191 11.72 -3.43 -15.05
CA MET A 191 11.95 -4.88 -15.18
C MET A 191 13.43 -5.20 -15.39
N ALA A 192 14.12 -4.46 -16.27
CA ALA A 192 15.55 -4.65 -16.51
C ALA A 192 16.39 -4.38 -15.25
N GLN A 193 16.08 -3.31 -14.51
CA GLN A 193 16.76 -2.97 -13.25
C GLN A 193 16.52 -3.99 -12.13
N LEU A 194 15.38 -4.68 -12.16
CA LEU A 194 15.05 -5.78 -11.23
C LEU A 194 15.62 -7.14 -11.68
N GLY A 195 16.42 -7.18 -12.76
CA GLY A 195 17.06 -8.41 -13.23
C GLY A 195 16.19 -9.30 -14.13
N LEU A 196 15.08 -8.77 -14.66
CA LEU A 196 14.18 -9.46 -15.59
C LEU A 196 14.43 -9.11 -17.07
N GLY A 197 15.51 -8.38 -17.37
CA GLY A 197 15.89 -8.02 -18.73
C GLY A 197 16.28 -9.26 -19.53
N SER A 198 15.67 -9.41 -20.72
CA SER A 198 15.81 -10.52 -21.65
C SER A 198 17.18 -11.20 -21.57
N GLY A 199 17.17 -12.47 -21.17
CA GLY A 199 18.26 -13.36 -21.50
C GLY A 199 18.54 -13.21 -22.99
N ALA A 200 19.78 -12.84 -23.31
CA ALA A 200 20.30 -13.04 -24.64
C ALA A 200 20.12 -14.52 -24.98
N HIS A 201 19.09 -14.84 -25.76
CA HIS A 201 19.07 -16.08 -26.50
C HIS A 201 20.25 -16.00 -27.45
N SER A 202 21.28 -16.78 -27.10
CA SER A 202 22.43 -17.09 -27.94
C SER A 202 21.99 -17.81 -29.21
#